data_AF-A0A965HPS8-F1
#
_entry.id   AF-A0A965HPS8-F1
#
_cell.length_a   1.000
_cell.length_b   1.000
_cell.length_c   1.000
_cell.angle_alpha   90.00
_cell.angle_beta   90.00
_cell.angle_gamma   90.00
#
_symmetry.space_group_name_H-M   'P 1'
#
loop_
_entity.id
_entity.type
_entity.pdbx_description
1 polymer ?
#
loop_
_entity_poly.entity_id
_entity_poly.type
_entity_poly.pdbx_seq_one_letter_code
_entity_poly.pdbx_strand_id
1 'polypeptide(L)' 'MTIPTVHFLSPAYHVIEKLGGKTLVSDELGLNKSALSRWCAPRPEGTGGMVPQRYWPQLMEMARRRGVVITLEELAAVEV' A
#
# COMPACT_ATOMS: atom_id res chain seq x y z
N MET A 1 23.41 3.72 -14.82
CA MET A 1 22.39 4.77 -14.67
C MET A 1 21.14 4.12 -14.10
N THR A 2 20.78 4.38 -12.85
CA THR A 2 19.54 3.86 -12.25
C THR A 2 18.40 4.79 -12.62
N ILE A 3 17.53 4.34 -13.52
CA ILE A 3 16.25 5.00 -13.83
C ILE A 3 15.38 4.89 -12.57
N PRO A 4 14.82 5.97 -12.02
CA PRO A 4 13.90 5.87 -10.91
C PRO A 4 12.61 5.22 -11.42
N THR A 5 12.42 3.94 -11.15
CA THR A 5 11.17 3.25 -11.46
C THR A 5 10.13 3.67 -10.44
N VAL A 6 9.47 4.80 -10.71
CA VAL A 6 8.43 5.31 -9.83
C VAL A 6 7.13 4.59 -10.13
N HIS A 7 7.00 3.43 -9.49
CA HIS A 7 5.81 2.60 -9.50
C HIS A 7 4.79 3.22 -8.52
N PHE A 8 3.83 3.98 -9.06
CA PHE A 8 2.76 4.65 -8.31
C PHE A 8 1.38 4.07 -8.65
N LEU A 9 1.26 2.75 -8.77
CA LEU A 9 -0.05 2.17 -9.03
C LEU A 9 -0.93 2.22 -7.76
N SER A 10 -2.14 2.70 -7.97
CA SER A 10 -3.20 2.77 -6.98
C SER A 10 -4.06 1.51 -7.01
N PRO A 11 -4.72 1.16 -5.89
CA PRO A 11 -4.82 1.91 -4.63
C PRO A 11 -3.62 1.82 -3.68
N ALA A 12 -2.70 0.87 -3.87
CA ALA A 12 -1.63 0.59 -2.92
C ALA A 12 -0.79 1.82 -2.61
N TYR A 13 -0.43 2.61 -3.62
CA TYR A 13 0.29 3.85 -3.42
C TYR A 13 -0.49 4.84 -2.52
N HIS A 14 -1.75 5.13 -2.84
CA HIS A 14 -2.57 6.06 -2.04
C HIS A 14 -2.77 5.58 -0.60
N VAL A 15 -3.08 4.30 -0.39
CA VAL A 15 -3.23 3.72 0.95
C VAL A 15 -1.94 3.89 1.76
N ILE A 16 -0.79 3.60 1.17
CA ILE A 16 0.50 3.74 1.84
C ILE A 16 0.79 5.20 2.21
N GLU A 17 0.58 6.14 1.27
CA GLU A 17 0.82 7.57 1.53
C GLU A 17 -0.14 8.10 2.62
N LYS A 18 -1.42 7.73 2.56
CA LYS A 18 -2.45 8.13 3.54
C LYS A 18 -2.13 7.66 4.95
N LEU A 19 -1.46 6.51 5.08
CA LEU A 19 -1.00 5.94 6.36
C LEU A 19 0.31 6.56 6.88
N GLY A 20 0.91 7.49 6.14
CA GLY A 20 2.16 8.16 6.50
C GLY A 20 3.40 7.60 5.79
N GLY A 21 3.20 6.93 4.66
CA GLY A 21 4.25 6.55 3.73
C GLY A 21 4.91 5.20 4.02
N LYS A 22 5.77 4.77 3.08
CA LYS A 22 6.36 3.42 3.05
C LYS A 22 7.09 3.03 4.33
N THR A 23 7.81 3.94 4.98
CA THR A 23 8.56 3.62 6.21
C THR A 23 7.63 3.23 7.35
N LEU A 24 6.61 4.04 7.62
CA LEU A 24 5.71 3.78 8.73
C LEU A 24 4.86 2.53 8.51
N VAL A 25 4.41 2.32 7.26
CA VAL A 25 3.66 1.11 6.89
C VAL A 25 4.57 -0.13 6.93
N SER A 26 5.84 -0.02 6.51
CA SER A 26 6.76 -1.16 6.52
C SER A 26 7.06 -1.61 7.95
N ASP A 27 7.27 -0.64 8.85
CA ASP A 27 7.58 -0.91 10.24
C ASP A 27 6.37 -1.51 10.96
N GLU A 28 5.17 -0.99 10.68
CA GLU A 28 3.92 -1.52 11.25
C GLU A 28 3.64 -2.97 10.81
N LEU A 29 3.84 -3.28 9.53
CA LEU A 29 3.56 -4.61 8.99
C LEU A 29 4.73 -5.60 9.15
N GLY A 30 5.88 -5.15 9.66
CA GLY A 30 7.10 -5.96 9.71
C GLY A 30 7.61 -6.39 8.33
N LEU A 31 7.42 -5.55 7.31
CA LEU A 31 7.79 -5.83 5.92
C LEU A 31 9.00 -5.03 5.47
N ASN A 32 9.69 -5.52 4.44
CA ASN A 32 10.69 -4.70 3.75
C ASN A 32 9.99 -3.65 2.86
N LYS A 33 10.54 -2.43 2.77
CA LYS A 33 10.06 -1.35 1.88
C LYS A 33 9.97 -1.77 0.41
N SER A 34 10.80 -2.72 -0.02
CA SER A 34 10.73 -3.33 -1.35
C SER A 34 9.43 -4.10 -1.56
N ALA A 35 8.88 -4.75 -0.53
CA ALA A 35 7.59 -5.45 -0.62
C ALA A 35 6.45 -4.47 -0.88
N LEU A 36 6.41 -3.35 -0.15
CA LEU A 36 5.45 -2.28 -0.39
C LEU A 36 5.62 -1.67 -1.78
N SER A 37 6.86 -1.51 -2.25
CA SER A 37 7.13 -0.99 -3.59
C SER A 37 6.63 -1.92 -4.70
N ARG A 38 6.63 -3.25 -4.46
CA ARG A 38 6.02 -4.23 -5.38
C ARG A 38 4.49 -4.14 -5.41
N TRP A 39 3.85 -3.67 -4.35
CA TRP A 39 2.40 -3.46 -4.37
C TRP A 39 2.02 -2.31 -5.31
N CYS A 40 2.88 -1.30 -5.41
CA CYS A 40 2.67 -0.18 -6.32
C CYS A 40 3.14 -0.46 -7.76
N ALA A 41 3.70 -1.66 -8.04
CA ALA A 41 4.27 -2.02 -9.34
C ALA A 41 3.30 -2.83 -10.21
N PRO A 42 3.41 -2.74 -11.55
CA PRO A 42 2.56 -3.49 -12.48
C PRO A 42 2.79 -5.01 -12.36
N ARG A 43 1.83 -5.79 -12.87
CA ARG A 43 2.00 -7.23 -13.07
C ARG A 43 2.91 -7.49 -14.28
N PRO A 44 3.63 -8.63 -14.35
CA PRO A 44 3.61 -9.76 -13.40
C PRO A 44 4.55 -9.61 -12.18
N GLU A 45 5.47 -8.65 -12.18
CA GLU A 45 6.51 -8.55 -11.14
C GLU A 45 5.98 -7.97 -9.80
N GLY A 46 4.87 -7.21 -9.86
CA GLY A 46 4.16 -6.62 -8.73
C GLY A 46 2.72 -7.11 -8.58
N THR A 47 1.88 -6.34 -7.87
CA THR A 47 0.46 -6.69 -7.65
C THR A 47 -0.49 -5.99 -8.62
N GLY A 48 0.00 -5.05 -9.42
CA GLY A 48 -0.82 -4.21 -10.28
C GLY A 48 -1.49 -3.06 -9.53
N GLY A 49 -0.91 -2.57 -8.44
CA GLY A 49 -1.50 -1.51 -7.61
C GLY A 49 -2.38 -2.03 -6.48
N MET A 50 -2.60 -3.34 -6.35
CA MET A 50 -3.45 -3.89 -5.29
C MET A 50 -2.69 -4.11 -3.99
N VAL A 51 -3.33 -3.80 -2.87
CA VAL A 51 -2.85 -4.19 -1.54
C VAL A 51 -3.26 -5.64 -1.28
N PRO A 52 -2.32 -6.57 -0.95
CA PRO A 52 -2.70 -7.95 -0.66
C PRO A 52 -3.65 -8.05 0.55
N GLN A 53 -4.76 -8.77 0.37
CA GLN A 53 -5.86 -8.88 1.35
C GLN A 53 -5.43 -9.30 2.76
N ARG A 54 -4.40 -10.14 2.88
CA ARG A 54 -3.87 -10.58 4.18
C ARG A 54 -3.38 -9.45 5.09
N TYR A 55 -3.05 -8.28 4.52
CA TYR A 55 -2.58 -7.11 5.28
C TYR A 55 -3.71 -6.13 5.61
N TRP A 56 -4.91 -6.30 5.06
CA TRP A 56 -6.01 -5.37 5.26
C TRP A 56 -6.39 -5.18 6.74
N PRO A 57 -6.52 -6.23 7.58
CA PRO A 57 -6.85 -6.05 8.99
C PRO A 57 -5.83 -5.17 9.73
N GLN A 58 -4.53 -5.37 9.47
CA GLN A 58 -3.47 -4.60 10.11
C GLN A 58 -3.45 -3.14 9.62
N LEU A 59 -3.68 -2.91 8.33
CA LEU A 59 -3.76 -1.56 7.76
C LEU A 59 -4.95 -0.78 8.30
N MET A 60 -6.12 -1.43 8.44
CA MET A 60 -7.31 -0.82 9.04
C MET A 60 -7.08 -0.47 10.52
N GLU A 61 -6.43 -1.36 11.28
CA GLU A 61 -6.10 -1.09 12.68
C GLU A 61 -5.05 0.03 12.82
N MET A 62 -4.06 0.09 11.93
CA MET A 62 -3.13 1.21 11.82
C MET A 62 -3.85 2.53 11.52
N ALA A 63 -4.79 2.52 10.56
CA ALA A 63 -5.59 3.68 10.20
C ALA A 63 -6.39 4.19 11.40
N ARG A 64 -7.10 3.28 12.09
CA ARG A 64 -7.88 3.57 13.30
C ARG A 64 -7.04 4.21 14.40
N ARG A 65 -5.86 3.65 14.70
CA ARG A 65 -4.95 4.21 15.73
C ARG A 65 -4.38 5.58 15.36
N ARG A 66 -4.25 5.87 14.06
CA ARG A 66 -3.72 7.14 13.56
C ARG A 66 -4.80 8.18 13.25
N GLY A 67 -6.08 7.86 13.47
CA GLY A 67 -7.19 8.75 13.11
C GLY A 67 -7.33 8.95 11.59
N VAL A 68 -6.81 8.02 10.79
CA VAL A 68 -6.93 8.02 9.33
C VAL A 68 -8.12 7.13 8.95
N VAL A 69 -9.01 7.64 8.09
CA VAL A 69 -10.11 6.84 7.54
C VAL A 69 -9.61 6.11 6.29
N ILE A 70 -9.73 4.79 6.26
CA ILE A 70 -9.50 3.95 5.07
C ILE A 70 -10.71 3.06 4.90
N THR A 71 -11.29 3.07 3.71
CA THR A 71 -12.42 2.21 3.40
C THR A 71 -11.98 0.90 2.74
N LEU A 72 -12.86 -0.11 2.76
CA LEU A 72 -12.63 -1.39 2.10
C LEU A 72 -12.52 -1.22 0.58
N GLU A 73 -13.29 -0.31 0.00
CA GLU A 73 -13.30 0.04 -1.41
C GLU A 73 -11.94 0.61 -1.83
N GLU A 74 -11.36 1.50 -1.00
CA GLU A 74 -10.00 2.02 -1.20
C GLU A 74 -8.98 0.87 -1.22
N LEU A 75 -9.08 -0.12 -0.34
CA LEU A 75 -8.16 -1.28 -0.33
C LEU A 75 -8.38 -2.23 -1.51
N ALA A 76 -9.64 -2.39 -1.93
CA ALA A 76 -10.07 -3.34 -2.96
C ALA A 76 -9.84 -2.86 -4.39
N ALA A 77 -9.44 -1.60 -4.60
CA ALA A 77 -9.32 -0.99 -5.92
C ALA A 77 -10.65 -0.94 -6.70
N VAL A 78 -11.78 -0.89 -5.98
CA VAL A 78 -13.10 -0.81 -6.61
C VAL A 78 -13.39 0.67 -6.85
N GLU A 79 -13.40 1.09 -8.12
CA GLU A 79 -13.98 2.38 -8.51
C GLU A 79 -15.49 2.30 -8.32
N VAL A 80 -16.07 3.29 -7.62
CA VAL A 80 -17.52 3.46 -7.48
C VAL A 80 -18.02 4.36 -8.59
#